data_AF-A0A7G7W5U1-F1
#
_entry.id   AF-A0A7G7W5U1-F1
#
_cell.length_a   1.000
_cell.length_b   1.000
_cell.length_c   1.000
_cell.angle_alpha   90.00
_cell.angle_beta   90.00
_cell.angle_gamma   90.00
#
_symmetry.space_group_name_H-M   'P 1'
#
loop_
_entity.id
_entity.type
_entity.pdbx_description
1 polymer ?
#
loop_
_entity_poly.entity_id
_entity_poly.type
_entity_poly.pdbx_seq_one_letter_code
_entity_poly.pdbx_strand_id
1 'polypeptide(L)'
;MKYSFLTLVFTFLVNIAFAQKQKIEVKGDAILVDGAKYALIEQEGCGIMDVDCFYYIKSLEGKRLFVVKQQLFNDPSEVKASDPQGKVLYLQFVFTGSGAKAETTFPTTLHLRAIDVARKVVKAQLMNNGTLDEQATADFVTNNGTPFSERRQALGGPKVIVIEKN
;
A
#
# COMPACT_ATOMS: atom_id res chain seq x y z
N MET A 1 32.41 55.06 -9.28
CA MET A 1 31.52 54.72 -8.14
C MET A 1 30.08 54.79 -8.64
N LYS A 2 29.20 53.88 -8.18
CA LYS A 2 27.88 53.51 -8.79
C LYS A 2 28.15 52.52 -9.93
N TYR A 3 27.99 51.21 -9.81
CA TYR A 3 26.75 50.46 -9.65
C TYR A 3 27.00 49.03 -9.11
N SER A 4 27.61 48.88 -7.92
CA SER A 4 27.90 47.54 -7.35
C SER A 4 27.14 47.25 -6.06
N PHE A 5 25.83 47.50 -6.04
CA PHE A 5 25.02 47.17 -4.86
C PHE A 5 23.61 46.66 -5.16
N LEU A 6 23.29 46.32 -6.42
CA LEU A 6 21.92 45.98 -6.82
C LEU A 6 21.75 44.56 -7.41
N THR A 7 22.63 43.62 -7.07
CA THR A 7 22.61 42.27 -7.69
C THR A 7 22.76 41.12 -6.68
N LEU A 8 22.53 41.37 -5.39
CA LEU A 8 22.69 40.34 -4.33
C LEU A 8 21.39 40.05 -3.55
N VAL A 9 20.24 40.59 -3.97
CA VAL A 9 18.96 40.43 -3.24
C VAL A 9 17.97 39.53 -3.98
N PHE A 10 18.23 39.13 -5.23
CA PHE A 10 17.27 38.37 -6.04
C PHE A 10 17.42 36.84 -6.00
N THR A 11 18.43 36.30 -5.33
CA THR A 11 18.69 34.85 -5.29
C THR A 11 18.05 34.12 -4.10
N PHE A 12 17.30 34.80 -3.22
CA PHE A 12 16.71 34.19 -2.03
C PHE A 12 15.24 33.76 -2.18
N LEU A 13 14.62 33.91 -3.37
CA LEU A 13 13.18 33.64 -3.57
C LEU A 13 12.84 32.29 -4.22
N VAL A 14 13.82 31.43 -4.54
CA VAL A 14 13.55 30.26 -5.42
C VAL A 14 13.27 28.94 -4.70
N ASN A 15 13.30 28.87 -3.37
CA ASN A 15 13.14 27.58 -2.66
C ASN A 15 12.11 27.61 -1.52
N ILE A 16 10.93 28.18 -1.79
CA ILE A 16 9.72 27.87 -1.02
C ILE A 16 8.88 26.88 -1.83
N ALA A 17 9.48 25.73 -2.16
CA ALA A 17 8.70 24.53 -2.44
C ALA A 17 8.11 24.10 -1.09
N PHE A 18 7.01 24.75 -0.70
CA PHE A 18 6.19 24.30 0.42
C PHE A 18 5.90 22.83 0.19
N ALA A 19 6.27 22.00 1.16
CA ALA A 19 5.89 20.60 1.23
C ALA A 19 4.36 20.51 1.39
N GLN A 20 3.62 20.77 0.31
CA GLN A 20 2.19 20.56 0.25
C GLN A 20 1.97 19.06 0.25
N LYS A 21 1.35 18.57 1.32
CA LYS A 21 0.95 17.17 1.44
C LYS A 21 0.03 16.86 0.27
N GLN A 22 0.46 15.96 -0.62
CA GLN A 22 -0.32 15.54 -1.79
C GLN A 22 -1.75 15.20 -1.37
N LYS A 23 -2.73 15.79 -2.06
CA LYS A 23 -4.15 15.56 -1.80
C LYS A 23 -4.57 14.28 -2.52
N ILE A 24 -4.92 13.26 -1.74
CA ILE A 24 -5.35 11.96 -2.25
C ILE A 24 -6.87 11.82 -2.06
N GLU A 25 -7.59 11.53 -3.14
CA GLU A 25 -9.04 11.32 -3.17
C GLU A 25 -9.38 10.02 -3.90
N VAL A 26 -10.52 9.42 -3.58
CA VAL A 26 -11.12 8.34 -4.37
C VAL A 26 -12.51 8.81 -4.78
N LYS A 27 -12.77 8.89 -6.09
CA LYS A 27 -14.06 9.30 -6.68
C LYS A 27 -14.52 8.25 -7.68
N GLY A 28 -15.62 7.56 -7.36
CA GLY A 28 -16.02 6.38 -8.12
C GLY A 28 -14.93 5.31 -8.06
N ASP A 29 -14.47 4.88 -9.21
CA ASP A 29 -13.37 3.92 -9.39
C ASP A 29 -11.99 4.60 -9.57
N ALA A 30 -11.89 5.94 -9.52
CA ALA A 30 -10.64 6.64 -9.77
C ALA A 30 -9.93 7.03 -8.46
N ILE A 31 -8.63 6.74 -8.40
CA ILE A 31 -7.70 7.33 -7.43
C ILE A 31 -7.18 8.64 -8.03
N LEU A 32 -7.36 9.74 -7.31
CA LEU A 32 -6.89 11.06 -7.71
C LEU A 32 -5.76 11.53 -6.79
N VAL A 33 -4.71 12.09 -7.40
CA VAL A 33 -3.63 12.81 -6.71
C VAL A 33 -3.64 14.24 -7.22
N ASP A 34 -3.90 15.19 -6.33
CA ASP A 34 -4.03 16.62 -6.64
C ASP A 34 -5.01 16.90 -7.80
N GLY A 35 -6.07 16.09 -7.88
CA GLY A 35 -7.12 16.19 -8.90
C GLY A 35 -6.85 15.43 -10.20
N ALA A 36 -5.62 14.97 -10.44
CA ALA A 36 -5.27 14.16 -11.61
C ALA A 36 -5.51 12.66 -11.35
N LYS A 37 -5.94 11.92 -12.38
CA LYS A 37 -6.11 10.46 -12.30
C LYS A 37 -4.74 9.78 -12.17
N TYR A 38 -4.58 9.01 -11.10
CA TYR A 38 -3.35 8.29 -10.78
C TYR A 38 -3.46 6.79 -11.14
N ALA A 39 -4.58 6.17 -10.78
CA ALA A 39 -4.90 4.77 -11.07
C ALA A 39 -6.42 4.55 -10.94
N LEU A 40 -6.90 3.36 -11.31
CA LEU A 40 -8.25 2.93 -10.99
C LEU A 40 -8.23 1.92 -9.84
N ILE A 41 -9.30 1.87 -9.05
CA ILE A 41 -9.50 0.96 -7.93
C ILE A 41 -10.87 0.30 -8.02
N GLU A 42 -10.88 -1.02 -7.91
CA GLU A 42 -12.08 -1.85 -7.94
C GLU A 42 -12.16 -2.67 -6.66
N GLN A 43 -13.36 -2.71 -6.07
CA GLN A 43 -13.63 -3.44 -4.83
C GLN A 43 -14.44 -4.69 -5.15
N GLU A 44 -14.02 -5.82 -4.59
CA GLU A 44 -14.70 -7.11 -4.74
C GLU A 44 -14.78 -7.79 -3.37
N GLY A 45 -15.97 -8.25 -2.97
CA GLY A 45 -16.17 -8.92 -1.68
C GLY A 45 -16.01 -8.02 -0.44
N CYS A 46 -16.28 -6.71 -0.57
CA CYS A 46 -16.13 -5.75 0.53
C CYS A 46 -17.45 -5.37 1.22
N GLY A 47 -18.49 -6.21 1.08
CA GLY A 47 -19.77 -6.05 1.77
C GLY A 47 -19.71 -6.39 3.26
N ILE A 48 -20.75 -5.99 4.00
CA ILE A 48 -20.85 -6.19 5.47
C ILE A 48 -20.80 -7.68 5.86
N MET A 49 -21.24 -8.56 4.96
CA MET A 49 -21.32 -10.01 5.16
C MET A 49 -20.18 -10.79 4.49
N ASP A 50 -19.32 -10.10 3.76
CA ASP A 50 -18.27 -10.76 2.98
C ASP A 50 -17.05 -11.04 3.87
N VAL A 51 -16.50 -12.24 3.73
CA VAL A 51 -15.35 -12.71 4.52
C VAL A 51 -14.03 -12.20 3.93
N ASP A 52 -14.00 -11.98 2.62
CA ASP A 52 -12.81 -11.64 1.85
C ASP A 52 -13.01 -10.35 1.07
N CYS A 53 -12.29 -9.29 1.43
CA CYS A 53 -12.32 -8.00 0.75
C CYS A 53 -11.05 -7.76 -0.07
N PHE A 54 -11.24 -7.55 -1.37
CA PHE A 54 -10.19 -7.37 -2.36
C PHE A 54 -10.27 -5.98 -2.98
N TYR A 55 -9.11 -5.32 -3.09
CA TYR A 55 -8.95 -4.07 -3.82
C TYR A 55 -8.00 -4.29 -5.00
N TYR A 56 -8.54 -4.33 -6.21
CA TYR A 56 -7.74 -4.41 -7.41
C TYR A 56 -7.33 -3.01 -7.84
N ILE A 57 -6.01 -2.80 -7.96
CA ILE A 57 -5.46 -1.58 -8.56
C ILE A 57 -5.24 -1.85 -10.04
N LYS A 58 -5.80 -0.97 -10.87
CA LYS A 58 -5.79 -1.09 -12.32
C LYS A 58 -5.11 0.10 -12.98
N SER A 59 -4.59 -0.13 -14.17
CA SER A 59 -4.15 0.96 -15.05
C SER A 59 -5.32 1.85 -15.45
N LEU A 60 -5.03 3.00 -16.07
CA LEU A 60 -6.08 3.90 -16.55
C LEU A 60 -6.91 3.30 -17.69
N GLU A 61 -6.36 2.28 -18.38
CA GLU A 61 -7.03 1.47 -19.41
C GLU A 61 -7.81 0.29 -18.80
N GLY A 62 -7.80 0.12 -17.47
CA GLY A 62 -8.56 -0.92 -16.77
C GLY A 62 -7.84 -2.25 -16.59
N LYS A 63 -6.54 -2.37 -16.95
CA LYS A 63 -5.78 -3.60 -16.71
C LYS A 63 -5.47 -3.79 -15.22
N ARG A 64 -5.84 -4.92 -14.62
CA ARG A 64 -5.47 -5.26 -13.22
C ARG A 64 -3.95 -5.46 -13.09
N LEU A 65 -3.31 -4.64 -12.27
CA LEU A 65 -1.85 -4.63 -12.05
C LEU A 65 -1.44 -5.35 -10.77
N PHE A 66 -2.23 -5.18 -9.71
CA PHE A 66 -2.04 -5.90 -8.45
C PHE A 66 -3.33 -5.88 -7.64
N VAL A 67 -3.40 -6.76 -6.64
CA VAL A 67 -4.51 -6.82 -5.68
C VAL A 67 -3.98 -6.58 -4.28
N VAL A 68 -4.74 -5.82 -3.49
CA VAL A 68 -4.54 -5.64 -2.06
C VAL A 68 -5.63 -6.41 -1.33
N LYS A 69 -5.22 -7.38 -0.52
CA LYS A 69 -6.10 -8.27 0.23
C LYS A 69 -6.05 -7.90 1.70
N GLN A 70 -7.21 -7.81 2.35
CA GLN A 70 -7.25 -7.90 3.80
C GLN A 70 -6.98 -9.34 4.21
N GLN A 71 -6.10 -9.55 5.18
CA GLN A 71 -5.81 -10.86 5.74
C GLN A 71 -5.86 -10.79 7.26
N LEU A 72 -6.20 -11.91 7.89
CA LEU A 72 -6.26 -12.03 9.34
C LEU A 72 -5.65 -13.35 9.80
N PHE A 73 -5.04 -13.34 10.98
CA PHE A 73 -4.69 -14.55 11.72
C PHE A 73 -4.78 -14.26 13.22
N ASN A 74 -4.84 -15.32 14.03
CA ASN A 74 -4.81 -15.19 15.49
C ASN A 74 -3.36 -15.34 15.96
N ASP A 75 -2.92 -14.41 16.77
CA ASP A 75 -1.63 -14.46 17.44
C ASP A 75 -1.82 -14.47 18.97
N PRO A 76 -1.45 -15.57 19.65
CA PRO A 76 -1.52 -15.65 21.11
C PRO A 76 -0.78 -14.53 21.84
N SER A 77 0.27 -13.94 21.25
CA SER A 77 1.02 -12.85 21.87
C SER A 77 0.30 -11.50 21.81
N GLU A 78 -0.75 -11.38 20.99
CA GLU A 78 -1.54 -10.15 20.81
C GLU A 78 -2.86 -10.19 21.61
N VAL A 79 -3.09 -11.27 22.37
CA VAL A 79 -4.27 -11.46 23.22
C VAL A 79 -4.32 -10.39 24.31
N LYS A 80 -5.48 -9.74 24.42
CA LYS A 80 -5.75 -8.71 25.42
C LYS A 80 -7.23 -8.76 25.83
N ALA A 81 -7.58 -8.12 26.93
CA ALA A 81 -8.96 -8.13 27.44
C ALA A 81 -10.00 -7.67 26.39
N SER A 82 -9.64 -6.73 25.51
CA SER A 82 -10.49 -6.24 24.43
C SER A 82 -10.45 -7.07 23.14
N ASP A 83 -9.51 -8.01 23.02
CA ASP A 83 -9.40 -8.95 21.91
C ASP A 83 -8.85 -10.31 22.40
N PRO A 84 -9.74 -11.17 22.92
CA PRO A 84 -9.35 -12.45 23.51
C PRO A 84 -8.85 -13.45 22.47
N GLN A 85 -9.03 -13.18 21.18
CA GLN A 85 -8.56 -14.04 20.09
C GLN A 85 -7.20 -13.60 19.55
N GLY A 86 -6.70 -12.41 19.96
CA GLY A 86 -5.42 -11.86 19.51
C GLY A 86 -5.37 -11.67 17.99
N LYS A 87 -6.42 -11.11 17.39
CA LYS A 87 -6.54 -10.98 15.94
C LYS A 87 -5.52 -9.98 15.40
N VAL A 88 -4.72 -10.42 14.47
CA VAL A 88 -3.80 -9.59 13.70
C VAL A 88 -4.34 -9.41 12.29
N LEU A 89 -4.74 -8.19 11.96
CA LEU A 89 -5.11 -7.78 10.61
C LEU A 89 -3.89 -7.20 9.89
N TYR A 90 -3.74 -7.52 8.62
CA TYR A 90 -2.72 -6.95 7.74
C TYR A 90 -3.22 -6.85 6.30
N LEU A 91 -2.51 -6.06 5.50
CA LEU A 91 -2.75 -5.96 4.06
C LEU A 91 -1.68 -6.73 3.31
N GLN A 92 -2.08 -7.62 2.42
CA GLN A 92 -1.20 -8.30 1.49
C GLN A 92 -1.36 -7.74 0.08
N PHE A 93 -0.28 -7.21 -0.47
CA PHE A 93 -0.15 -6.77 -1.85
C PHE A 93 0.35 -7.95 -2.67
N VAL A 94 -0.31 -8.25 -3.79
CA VAL A 94 0.10 -9.31 -4.73
C VAL A 94 0.18 -8.73 -6.13
N PHE A 95 1.40 -8.57 -6.64
CA PHE A 95 1.68 -7.99 -7.95
C PHE A 95 1.48 -9.03 -9.05
N THR A 96 0.53 -8.84 -9.96
CA THR A 96 0.06 -9.91 -10.87
C THR A 96 1.12 -10.29 -11.91
N GLY A 97 1.91 -9.33 -12.38
CA GLY A 97 2.93 -9.56 -13.39
C GLY A 97 4.10 -10.41 -12.90
N SER A 98 4.55 -10.20 -11.65
CA SER A 98 5.73 -10.87 -11.08
C SER A 98 5.39 -11.98 -10.09
N GLY A 99 4.16 -12.00 -9.55
CA GLY A 99 3.78 -12.85 -8.42
C GLY A 99 4.37 -12.42 -7.08
N ALA A 100 5.14 -11.32 -7.05
CA ALA A 100 5.75 -10.81 -5.83
C ALA A 100 4.68 -10.38 -4.82
N LYS A 101 5.01 -10.53 -3.53
CA LYS A 101 4.12 -10.20 -2.43
C LYS A 101 4.81 -9.27 -1.45
N ALA A 102 4.03 -8.37 -0.87
CA ALA A 102 4.47 -7.47 0.17
C ALA A 102 3.35 -7.30 1.20
N GLU A 103 3.69 -7.17 2.48
CA GLU A 103 2.70 -7.06 3.55
C GLU A 103 2.89 -5.80 4.37
N THR A 104 1.80 -5.11 4.67
CA THR A 104 1.84 -3.91 5.51
C THR A 104 0.81 -4.00 6.62
N THR A 105 1.03 -3.23 7.69
CA THR A 105 0.07 -3.09 8.77
C THR A 105 -1.29 -2.64 8.27
N PHE A 106 -2.34 -3.18 8.88
CA PHE A 106 -3.70 -2.68 8.68
C PHE A 106 -3.80 -1.24 9.22
N PRO A 107 -4.53 -0.33 8.55
CA PRO A 107 -4.77 1.01 9.08
C PRO A 107 -5.46 0.94 10.45
N THR A 108 -5.31 1.96 11.30
CA THR A 108 -5.92 2.02 12.64
C THR A 108 -7.43 2.27 12.61
N THR A 109 -8.11 1.93 11.52
CA THR A 109 -9.55 2.09 11.31
C THR A 109 -10.27 0.76 11.52
N LEU A 110 -11.56 0.81 11.84
CA LEU A 110 -12.38 -0.40 12.03
C LEU A 110 -12.61 -1.18 10.73
N HIS A 111 -12.69 -0.47 9.60
CA HIS A 111 -12.89 -1.03 8.28
C HIS A 111 -11.84 -0.51 7.32
N LEU A 112 -11.39 -1.38 6.42
CA LEU A 112 -10.57 -0.99 5.29
C LEU A 112 -11.46 -0.26 4.28
N ARG A 113 -11.02 0.90 3.81
CA ARG A 113 -11.70 1.63 2.74
C ARG A 113 -10.75 1.79 1.56
N ALA A 114 -11.32 1.97 0.37
CA ALA A 114 -10.54 2.23 -0.84
C ALA A 114 -9.56 3.42 -0.68
N ILE A 115 -9.95 4.48 0.04
CA ILE A 115 -9.06 5.62 0.29
C ILE A 115 -7.82 5.24 1.13
N ASP A 116 -7.94 4.27 2.04
CA ASP A 116 -6.83 3.85 2.89
C ASP A 116 -5.84 2.97 2.09
N VAL A 117 -6.34 2.17 1.14
CA VAL A 117 -5.52 1.47 0.14
C VAL A 117 -4.86 2.46 -0.81
N ALA A 118 -5.62 3.40 -1.38
CA ALA A 118 -5.11 4.42 -2.29
C ALA A 118 -3.97 5.23 -1.67
N ARG A 119 -4.09 5.61 -0.39
CA ARG A 119 -3.03 6.31 0.35
C ARG A 119 -1.74 5.50 0.44
N LYS A 120 -1.82 4.20 0.71
CA LYS A 120 -0.64 3.33 0.75
C LYS A 120 0.00 3.20 -0.63
N VAL A 121 -0.81 3.02 -1.67
CA VAL A 121 -0.36 2.88 -3.07
C VAL A 121 0.33 4.15 -3.57
N VAL A 122 -0.24 5.33 -3.30
CA VAL A 122 0.36 6.64 -3.68
C VAL A 122 1.60 6.93 -2.84
N LYS A 123 1.56 6.70 -1.52
CA LYS A 123 2.71 6.94 -0.64
C LYS A 123 3.92 6.08 -1.02
N ALA A 124 3.68 4.84 -1.43
CA ALA A 124 4.72 3.94 -1.92
C ALA A 124 5.09 4.18 -3.39
N GLN A 125 4.48 5.16 -4.06
CA GLN A 125 4.77 5.52 -5.46
C GLN A 125 4.68 4.31 -6.41
N LEU A 126 3.77 3.37 -6.13
CA LEU A 126 3.69 2.11 -6.89
C LEU A 126 3.21 2.29 -8.33
N MET A 127 2.76 3.49 -8.70
CA MET A 127 2.28 3.78 -10.03
C MET A 127 3.00 5.00 -10.59
N ASN A 128 3.25 4.96 -11.89
CA ASN A 128 3.78 6.07 -12.67
C ASN A 128 2.98 6.18 -13.96
N ASN A 129 2.36 7.34 -14.19
CA ASN A 129 1.54 7.62 -15.37
C ASN A 129 0.50 6.54 -15.71
N GLY A 130 -0.20 6.02 -14.69
CA GLY A 130 -1.24 5.00 -14.89
C GLY A 130 -0.71 3.58 -15.09
N THR A 131 0.59 3.36 -15.06
CA THR A 131 1.23 2.04 -15.12
C THR A 131 1.94 1.71 -13.81
N LEU A 132 2.27 0.43 -13.58
CA LEU A 132 3.04 0.04 -12.40
C LEU A 132 4.46 0.60 -12.50
N ASP A 133 4.96 1.20 -11.43
CA ASP A 133 6.37 1.57 -11.34
C ASP A 133 7.17 0.36 -10.84
N GLU A 134 7.93 -0.27 -11.74
CA GLU A 134 8.65 -1.52 -11.45
C GLU A 134 9.74 -1.33 -10.38
N GLN A 135 10.43 -0.18 -10.37
CA GLN A 135 11.48 0.10 -9.39
C GLN A 135 10.85 0.33 -8.01
N ALA A 136 9.85 1.19 -7.92
CA ALA A 136 9.14 1.43 -6.65
C ALA A 136 8.47 0.15 -6.12
N THR A 137 7.99 -0.72 -7.02
CA THR A 137 7.44 -2.03 -6.67
C THR A 137 8.52 -2.96 -6.09
N ALA A 138 9.68 -3.06 -6.73
CA ALA A 138 10.79 -3.87 -6.23
C ALA A 138 11.27 -3.38 -4.85
N ASP A 139 11.39 -2.07 -4.68
CA ASP A 139 11.76 -1.46 -3.41
C ASP A 139 10.69 -1.69 -2.34
N PHE A 140 9.41 -1.56 -2.70
CA PHE A 140 8.30 -1.82 -1.80
C PHE A 140 8.29 -3.27 -1.31
N VAL A 141 8.51 -4.24 -2.21
CA VAL A 141 8.61 -5.65 -1.86
C VAL A 141 9.81 -5.91 -0.97
N THR A 142 10.97 -5.36 -1.32
CA THR A 142 12.21 -5.53 -0.54
C THR A 142 12.08 -4.97 0.88
N ASN A 143 11.47 -3.79 1.01
CA ASN A 143 11.36 -3.09 2.28
C ASN A 143 10.29 -3.67 3.21
N ASN A 144 9.24 -4.28 2.67
CA ASN A 144 8.12 -4.77 3.48
C ASN A 144 8.12 -6.29 3.65
N GLY A 145 8.57 -7.06 2.65
CA GLY A 145 8.60 -8.52 2.70
C GLY A 145 7.23 -9.15 3.03
N THR A 146 7.26 -10.31 3.69
CA THR A 146 6.04 -11.04 4.10
C THR A 146 6.01 -11.40 5.60
N PRO A 147 6.29 -10.45 6.51
CA PRO A 147 6.50 -10.74 7.93
C PRO A 147 5.27 -11.32 8.62
N PHE A 148 4.04 -10.97 8.19
CA PHE A 148 2.82 -11.47 8.81
C PHE A 148 2.55 -12.91 8.38
N SER A 149 2.76 -13.22 7.10
CA SER A 149 2.69 -14.60 6.60
C SER A 149 3.75 -15.49 7.24
N GLU A 150 4.99 -15.00 7.39
CA GLU A 150 6.08 -15.70 8.08
C GLU A 150 5.73 -15.96 9.55
N ARG A 151 5.25 -14.94 10.27
CA ARG A 151 4.78 -15.06 11.66
C ARG A 151 3.64 -16.08 11.78
N ARG A 152 2.64 -16.03 10.88
CA ARG A 152 1.55 -17.01 10.83
C ARG A 152 2.05 -18.43 10.59
N GLN A 153 3.04 -18.62 9.72
CA GLN A 153 3.63 -19.94 9.46
C GLN A 153 4.35 -20.48 10.70
N ALA A 154 5.14 -19.65 11.38
CA ALA A 154 5.85 -20.01 12.60
C ALA A 154 4.90 -20.45 13.72
N LEU A 155 3.69 -19.88 13.79
CA LEU A 155 2.65 -20.24 14.75
C LEU A 155 1.89 -21.54 14.40
N GLY A 156 2.23 -22.23 13.31
CA GLY A 156 1.58 -23.47 12.90
C GLY A 156 0.72 -23.37 11.63
N GLY A 157 1.11 -22.51 10.68
CA GLY A 157 0.62 -22.61 9.30
C GLY A 157 0.91 -24.01 8.70
N PRO A 158 0.34 -24.37 7.54
CA PRO A 158 0.48 -25.71 6.96
C PRO A 158 1.96 -26.13 6.90
N LYS A 159 2.34 -27.10 7.73
CA LYS A 159 3.72 -27.59 7.84
C LYS A 159 4.08 -28.32 6.55
N VAL A 160 4.92 -27.71 5.70
CA VAL A 160 5.61 -28.44 4.64
C VAL A 160 6.72 -29.24 5.29
N ILE A 161 6.49 -30.53 5.50
CA ILE A 161 7.52 -31.47 5.92
C ILE A 161 8.37 -31.76 4.68
N VAL A 162 9.58 -31.19 4.62
CA VAL A 162 10.59 -31.60 3.64
C VAL A 162 11.19 -32.91 4.16
N ILE A 163 10.81 -34.03 3.55
CA ILE A 163 11.48 -35.30 3.77
C ILE A 163 12.71 -35.33 2.85
N GLU A 164 13.89 -35.07 3.40
CA GLU A 164 15.14 -35.38 2.70
C GLU A 164 15.26 -36.90 2.62
N LYS A 165 15.31 -37.41 1.38
CA LYS A 165 15.46 -38.83 1.08
C LYS A 165 16.96 -39.12 1.04
N ASN A 166 17.48 -39.77 2.09
CA ASN A 166 18.80 -40.43 2.03
C ASN A 166 18.77 -41.62 1.08
#